data_AF-A0A855IS61-F1
#
_entry.id   AF-A0A855IS61-F1
#
_cell.length_a   1.000
_cell.length_b   1.000
_cell.length_c   1.000
_cell.angle_alpha   90.00
_cell.angle_beta   90.00
_cell.angle_gamma   90.00
#
_symmetry.space_group_name_H-M   'P 1'
#
loop_
_entity.id
_entity.type
_entity.pdbx_description
1 polymer ?
#
loop_
_entity_poly.entity_id
_entity_poly.type
_entity_poly.pdbx_seq_one_letter_code
_entity_poly.pdbx_strand_id
1 'polypeptide(L)'
;MAVVECPAPGTSGADIRSDSGWFDKNASTPLCLIEFERFDGTSRGQQKLEEKLKNLMEAAQRWDHSPKSLVLSAWSQGLVNAPDTQKLKEICRSGFTSSAGTQVRASNDVEVVFSRFQFVKNLNTIALDRIHYEVLI
;
A
#
# COMPACT_ATOMS: atom_id res chain seq x y z
N MET A 1 16.43 -5.94 5.89
CA MET A 1 15.72 -6.61 7.00
C MET A 1 14.25 -6.27 6.86
N ALA A 2 13.37 -7.26 6.86
CA ALA A 2 11.93 -7.02 6.83
C ALA A 2 11.38 -6.98 8.27
N VAL A 3 10.55 -5.98 8.56
CA VAL A 3 9.82 -5.82 9.82
C VAL A 3 8.33 -5.89 9.48
N VAL A 4 7.63 -6.85 10.06
CA VAL A 4 6.16 -6.92 9.96
C VAL A 4 5.53 -5.94 10.92
N GLU A 5 4.33 -5.46 10.62
CA GLU A 5 3.59 -4.59 11.54
C GLU A 5 4.45 -3.35 11.90
N CYS A 6 5.06 -2.73 10.88
CA CYS A 6 6.07 -1.69 11.03
C CYS A 6 5.43 -0.34 11.39
N PRO A 7 5.64 0.18 12.62
CA PRO A 7 5.04 1.44 13.03
C PRO A 7 5.72 2.62 12.33
N ALA A 8 4.93 3.62 11.93
CA ALA A 8 5.46 4.89 11.45
C ALA A 8 5.77 5.84 12.63
N PRO A 9 6.86 6.63 12.58
CA PRO A 9 7.20 7.60 13.61
C PRO A 9 6.10 8.66 13.78
N GLY A 10 5.82 9.08 15.00
CA GLY A 10 4.83 10.13 15.25
C GLY A 10 4.29 10.13 16.67
N THR A 11 3.64 11.23 17.04
CA THR A 11 3.04 11.40 18.37
C THR A 11 1.62 10.83 18.46
N SER A 12 1.26 10.39 19.65
CA SER A 12 -0.04 9.83 20.08
C SER A 12 -1.26 10.42 19.37
N GLY A 13 -1.97 9.60 18.59
CA GLY A 13 -3.26 9.98 17.98
C GLY A 13 -3.70 9.09 16.81
N ALA A 14 -2.76 8.59 16.01
CA ALA A 14 -3.05 7.69 14.90
C ALA A 14 -1.98 6.60 14.79
N ASP A 15 -2.35 5.36 15.12
CA ASP A 15 -1.52 4.15 14.98
C ASP A 15 -1.45 3.78 13.49
N ILE A 16 -0.54 4.42 12.76
CA ILE A 16 -0.24 4.04 11.37
C ILE A 16 0.90 3.05 11.39
N ARG A 17 0.58 1.88 10.85
CA ARG A 17 1.46 0.74 10.85
C ARG A 17 1.33 0.02 9.52
N SER A 18 2.40 0.03 8.76
CA SER A 18 2.46 -0.71 7.51
C SER A 18 2.54 -2.20 7.81
N ASP A 19 1.82 -3.02 7.03
CA ASP A 19 1.87 -4.48 7.16
C ASP A 19 3.31 -5.01 7.09
N SER A 20 4.18 -4.37 6.30
CA SER A 20 5.62 -4.64 6.31
C SER A 20 6.48 -3.41 5.95
N GLY A 21 7.69 -3.35 6.50
CA GLY A 21 8.71 -2.35 6.17
C GLY A 21 10.07 -3.03 5.91
N TRP A 22 10.73 -2.65 4.82
CA TRP A 22 12.07 -3.15 4.49
C TRP A 22 13.14 -2.11 4.80
N PHE A 23 14.11 -2.49 5.62
CA PHE A 23 15.22 -1.64 6.04
C PHE A 23 16.53 -2.11 5.42
N ASP A 24 17.41 -1.16 5.07
CA ASP A 24 18.84 -1.49 4.94
C ASP A 24 19.39 -1.89 6.31
N LYS A 25 20.34 -2.83 6.35
CA LYS A 25 20.91 -3.30 7.62
C LYS A 25 21.66 -2.20 8.40
N ASN A 26 22.08 -1.14 7.72
CA ASN A 26 22.83 -0.03 8.30
C ASN A 26 21.98 1.24 8.41
N ALA A 27 20.68 1.21 8.06
CA ALA A 27 19.79 2.36 8.11
C ALA A 27 18.78 2.24 9.26
N SER A 28 18.45 3.38 9.87
CA SER A 28 17.39 3.50 10.89
C SER A 28 16.02 3.83 10.30
N THR A 29 15.91 3.86 8.97
CA THR A 29 14.68 4.21 8.25
C THR A 29 14.39 3.18 7.16
N PRO A 30 13.12 2.93 6.83
CA PRO A 30 12.76 1.96 5.80
C PRO A 30 13.11 2.50 4.42
N LEU A 31 13.59 1.59 3.56
CA LEU A 31 13.73 1.76 2.12
C LEU A 31 12.42 1.50 1.37
N CYS A 32 11.56 0.64 1.91
CA CYS A 32 10.28 0.30 1.31
C CYS A 32 9.22 0.06 2.39
N LEU A 33 7.99 0.50 2.12
CA LEU A 33 6.81 0.23 2.95
C LEU A 33 5.77 -0.53 2.12
N ILE A 34 5.08 -1.46 2.75
CA ILE A 34 4.16 -2.38 2.08
C ILE A 34 2.84 -2.43 2.86
N GLU A 35 1.74 -2.30 2.14
CA GLU A 35 0.40 -2.62 2.63
C GLU A 35 -0.21 -3.72 1.77
N PHE A 36 -1.05 -4.53 2.39
CA PHE A 36 -1.71 -5.67 1.78
C PHE A 36 -3.20 -5.65 2.06
N GLU A 37 -4.00 -5.93 1.04
CA GLU A 37 -5.45 -6.08 1.20
C GLU A 37 -5.98 -7.28 0.41
N ARG A 38 -6.97 -7.96 0.99
CA ARG A 38 -7.79 -8.91 0.25
C ARG A 38 -8.85 -8.15 -0.54
N PHE A 39 -8.76 -8.18 -1.86
CA PHE A 39 -9.72 -7.54 -2.74
C PHE A 39 -10.83 -8.49 -3.16
N ASP A 40 -12.07 -8.05 -2.98
CA ASP A 40 -13.29 -8.84 -3.25
C ASP A 40 -14.03 -8.41 -4.52
N GLY A 41 -13.54 -7.40 -5.26
CA GLY A 41 -14.18 -6.88 -6.47
C GLY A 41 -15.32 -5.88 -6.21
N THR A 42 -15.57 -5.51 -4.96
CA THR A 42 -16.66 -4.61 -4.58
C THR A 42 -16.20 -3.15 -4.45
N SER A 43 -17.16 -2.22 -4.43
CA SER A 43 -16.87 -0.81 -4.09
C SER A 43 -16.28 -0.65 -2.69
N ARG A 44 -16.70 -1.49 -1.74
CA ARG A 44 -16.11 -1.52 -0.39
C ARG A 44 -14.66 -2.00 -0.44
N GLY A 45 -14.37 -3.04 -1.23
CA GLY A 45 -12.99 -3.50 -1.46
C GLY A 45 -12.11 -2.39 -2.06
N GLN A 46 -12.67 -1.59 -2.96
CA GLN A 46 -11.97 -0.45 -3.56
C GLN A 46 -11.67 0.62 -2.51
N GLN A 47 -12.65 0.97 -1.66
CA GLN A 47 -12.44 1.94 -0.57
C GLN A 47 -11.33 1.49 0.39
N LYS A 48 -11.25 0.19 0.71
CA LYS A 48 -10.16 -0.34 1.53
C LYS A 48 -8.78 -0.21 0.87
N LEU A 49 -8.69 -0.46 -0.43
CA LEU A 49 -7.43 -0.25 -1.17
C LEU A 49 -7.01 1.23 -1.14
N GLU A 50 -7.97 2.14 -1.29
CA GLU A 50 -7.72 3.57 -1.16
C GLU A 50 -7.27 3.96 0.25
N GLU A 51 -7.88 3.40 1.30
CA GLU A 51 -7.47 3.59 2.70
C GLU A 51 -6.04 3.08 2.95
N LYS A 52 -5.72 1.87 2.46
CA LYS A 52 -4.37 1.28 2.54
C LYS A 52 -3.32 2.12 1.80
N LEU A 53 -3.65 2.63 0.61
CA LEU A 53 -2.78 3.54 -0.13
C LEU A 53 -2.52 4.83 0.64
N LYS A 54 -3.57 5.42 1.23
CA LYS A 54 -3.45 6.62 2.05
C LYS A 54 -2.56 6.38 3.27
N ASN A 55 -2.73 5.24 3.94
CA ASN A 55 -1.88 4.84 5.06
C ASN A 55 -0.40 4.70 4.63
N LEU A 56 -0.10 4.10 3.47
CA LEU A 56 1.27 4.04 2.93
C LEU A 56 1.87 5.42 2.75
N MET A 57 1.13 6.32 2.10
CA MET A 57 1.62 7.67 1.81
C MET A 57 1.85 8.46 3.10
N GLU A 58 0.94 8.34 4.08
CA GLU A 58 1.09 9.00 5.37
C GLU A 58 2.25 8.41 6.19
N ALA A 59 2.41 7.08 6.17
CA ALA A 59 3.55 6.40 6.78
C ALA A 59 4.87 6.89 6.16
N ALA A 60 4.95 6.99 4.83
CA ALA A 60 6.12 7.49 4.14
C ALA A 60 6.46 8.93 4.56
N GLN A 61 5.47 9.80 4.66
CA GLN A 61 5.65 11.18 5.13
C GLN A 61 6.13 11.24 6.59
N ARG A 62 5.63 10.35 7.46
CA ARG A 62 6.08 10.22 8.85
C ARG A 62 7.52 9.72 8.98
N TRP A 63 8.00 8.99 7.98
CA TRP A 63 9.41 8.62 7.80
C TRP A 63 10.22 9.70 7.05
N ASP A 64 9.73 10.93 6.99
CA ASP A 64 10.37 12.06 6.28
C ASP A 64 10.67 11.73 4.80
N HIS A 65 9.76 10.98 4.18
CA HIS A 65 9.88 10.49 2.81
C HIS A 65 11.16 9.67 2.53
N SER A 66 11.72 9.00 3.55
CA SER A 66 12.87 8.10 3.38
C SER A 66 12.62 6.91 2.44
N PRO A 67 11.43 6.27 2.40
CA PRO A 67 11.21 5.12 1.54
C PRO A 67 11.31 5.51 0.06
N LYS A 68 11.99 4.67 -0.73
CA LYS A 68 12.12 4.82 -2.19
C LYS A 68 11.02 4.12 -2.96
N SER A 69 10.36 3.15 -2.32
CA SER A 69 9.22 2.45 -2.91
C SER A 69 8.10 2.29 -1.89
N LEU A 70 6.86 2.51 -2.32
CA LEU A 70 5.65 2.15 -1.58
C LEU A 70 4.92 1.08 -2.37
N VAL A 71 4.66 -0.07 -1.76
CA VAL A 71 4.03 -1.21 -2.45
C VAL A 71 2.65 -1.44 -1.86
N LEU A 72 1.61 -1.11 -2.63
CA LEU A 72 0.26 -1.57 -2.36
C LEU A 72 0.08 -2.94 -3.01
N SER A 73 -0.21 -3.94 -2.22
CA SER A 73 -0.44 -5.31 -2.69
C SER A 73 -1.90 -5.69 -2.48
N ALA A 74 -2.56 -6.17 -3.52
CA ALA A 74 -3.89 -6.74 -3.44
C ALA A 74 -3.84 -8.21 -3.84
N TRP A 75 -4.57 -9.07 -3.15
CA TRP A 75 -4.84 -10.41 -3.64
C TRP A 75 -6.32 -10.68 -3.73
N SER A 76 -6.71 -11.46 -4.74
CA SER A 76 -8.09 -11.88 -4.93
C SER A 76 -8.15 -13.38 -5.14
N GLN A 77 -9.29 -13.97 -4.78
CA GLN A 77 -9.56 -15.39 -5.01
C GLN A 77 -10.68 -15.53 -6.04
N GLY A 78 -10.38 -16.17 -7.17
CA GLY A 78 -11.29 -16.34 -8.29
C GLY A 78 -11.39 -15.09 -9.18
N LEU A 79 -12.39 -15.11 -10.06
CA LEU A 79 -12.66 -14.00 -10.98
C LEU A 79 -13.42 -12.90 -10.24
N VAL A 80 -12.73 -11.81 -9.93
CA VAL A 80 -13.32 -10.57 -9.40
C VAL A 80 -13.07 -9.44 -10.38
N ASN A 81 -13.88 -8.38 -10.30
CA ASN A 81 -13.62 -7.15 -11.04
C ASN A 81 -12.21 -6.63 -10.74
N ALA A 82 -11.59 -5.93 -11.69
CA ALA A 82 -10.31 -5.29 -11.42
C ALA A 82 -10.52 -4.06 -10.50
N PRO A 83 -9.56 -3.78 -9.58
CA PRO A 83 -9.51 -2.50 -8.88
C PRO A 83 -9.45 -1.33 -9.86
N ASP A 84 -10.02 -0.19 -9.46
CA ASP A 84 -9.95 1.07 -10.20
C ASP A 84 -8.59 1.73 -9.93
N THR A 85 -7.60 1.45 -10.78
CA THR A 85 -6.23 1.96 -10.63
C THR A 85 -6.11 3.43 -10.99
N GLN A 86 -7.07 3.99 -11.73
CA GLN A 86 -7.11 5.41 -12.04
C GLN A 86 -7.39 6.23 -10.78
N LYS A 87 -8.32 5.79 -9.93
CA LYS A 87 -8.53 6.42 -8.61
C LYS A 87 -7.30 6.38 -7.71
N LEU A 88 -6.58 5.25 -7.72
CA LEU A 88 -5.33 5.12 -6.95
C LEU A 88 -4.26 6.10 -7.45
N LYS A 89 -4.13 6.26 -8.78
CA LYS A 89 -3.25 7.27 -9.39
C LYS A 89 -3.65 8.69 -9.02
N GLU A 90 -4.95 8.99 -9.01
CA GLU A 90 -5.47 10.31 -8.63
C GLU A 90 -5.15 10.66 -7.18
N ILE A 91 -5.25 9.70 -6.25
CA ILE A 91 -4.83 9.87 -4.85
C ILE A 91 -3.33 10.16 -4.76
N CYS A 92 -2.50 9.39 -5.49
CA CYS A 92 -1.05 9.61 -5.50
C CYS A 92 -0.67 11.01 -6.00
N ARG A 93 -1.31 11.47 -7.07
CA ARG A 93 -1.02 12.78 -7.71
C ARG A 93 -1.56 13.96 -6.92
N SER A 94 -2.78 13.86 -6.40
CA SER A 94 -3.47 14.98 -5.75
C SER A 94 -3.12 15.08 -4.26
N GLY A 95 -2.67 13.97 -3.68
CA GLY A 95 -2.59 13.82 -2.23
C GLY A 95 -3.99 13.80 -1.60
N PHE A 96 -4.02 13.88 -0.27
CA PHE A 96 -5.26 13.93 0.51
C PHE A 96 -5.01 14.62 1.85
N THR A 97 -6.08 14.97 2.55
CA THR A 97 -6.01 15.42 3.94
C THR A 97 -6.33 14.23 4.85
N SER A 98 -5.43 13.91 5.78
CA SER A 98 -5.63 12.81 6.72
C SER A 98 -6.72 13.13 7.74
N SER A 99 -7.19 12.12 8.48
CA SER A 99 -8.15 12.31 9.58
C SER A 99 -7.65 13.25 10.68
N ALA A 100 -6.32 13.40 10.81
CA ALA A 100 -5.67 14.33 11.72
C ALA A 100 -5.57 15.76 11.17
N GLY A 101 -6.08 16.03 9.95
CA GLY A 101 -6.01 17.34 9.30
C GLY A 101 -4.67 17.62 8.60
N THR A 102 -3.75 16.66 8.58
CA THR A 102 -2.45 16.81 7.91
C THR A 102 -2.60 16.63 6.41
N GLN A 103 -2.07 17.56 5.63
CA GLN A 103 -1.96 17.35 4.18
C GLN A 103 -0.88 16.29 3.90
N VAL A 104 -1.28 15.22 3.21
CA VAL A 104 -0.40 14.14 2.78
C VAL A 104 -0.20 14.21 1.27
N ARG A 105 1.05 14.11 0.83
CA ARG A 105 1.42 14.06 -0.60
C ARG A 105 2.51 13.02 -0.81
N ALA A 106 2.53 12.41 -2.00
CA ALA A 106 3.69 11.61 -2.38
C ALA A 106 4.91 12.51 -2.62
N SER A 107 6.10 11.99 -2.31
CA SER A 107 7.35 12.61 -2.73
C SER A 107 7.54 12.44 -4.24
N ASN A 108 8.31 13.30 -4.89
CA ASN A 108 8.67 13.12 -6.30
C ASN A 108 9.70 12.00 -6.51
N ASP A 109 10.40 11.59 -5.45
CA ASP A 109 11.48 10.60 -5.49
C ASP A 109 11.05 9.19 -5.04
N VAL A 110 9.75 8.97 -4.85
CA VAL A 110 9.20 7.68 -4.42
C VAL A 110 8.41 7.03 -5.56
N GLU A 111 8.69 5.76 -5.82
CA GLU A 111 7.89 4.94 -6.73
C GLU A 111 6.73 4.33 -5.95
N VAL A 112 5.50 4.50 -6.45
CA VAL A 112 4.33 3.83 -5.85
C VAL A 112 3.88 2.70 -6.76
N VAL A 113 4.01 1.47 -6.31
CA VAL A 113 3.71 0.26 -7.07
C VAL A 113 2.43 -0.37 -6.56
N PHE A 114 1.52 -0.70 -7.48
CA PHE A 114 0.38 -1.56 -7.21
C PHE A 114 0.64 -2.95 -7.79
N SER A 115 0.63 -3.96 -6.92
CA SER A 115 0.77 -5.37 -7.30
C SER A 115 -0.51 -6.13 -7.00
N ARG A 116 -1.00 -6.91 -7.98
CA ARG A 116 -2.22 -7.71 -7.87
C ARG A 116 -1.93 -9.18 -8.05
N PHE A 117 -2.11 -9.95 -6.99
CA PHE A 117 -1.97 -11.39 -6.96
C PHE A 117 -3.32 -12.06 -7.19
N GLN A 118 -3.50 -12.66 -8.35
CA GLN A 118 -4.73 -13.37 -8.69
C GLN A 118 -4.57 -14.84 -8.39
N PHE A 119 -5.33 -15.33 -7.42
CA PHE A 119 -5.34 -16.74 -7.07
C PHE A 119 -6.58 -17.43 -7.63
N VAL A 120 -6.40 -18.64 -8.15
CA VAL A 120 -7.50 -19.53 -8.54
C VAL A 120 -7.71 -20.55 -7.42
N LYS A 121 -8.98 -20.75 -7.04
CA LYS A 121 -9.36 -21.78 -6.09
C LYS A 121 -9.77 -23.04 -6.85
N ASN A 122 -9.02 -24.11 -6.61
CA ASN A 122 -9.42 -25.48 -6.95
C ASN A 122 -9.95 -26.16 -5.68
N LEU A 123 -10.70 -27.26 -5.84
CA LEU A 123 -11.41 -27.99 -4.77
C LEU A 123 -10.88 -27.76 -3.34
N ASN A 124 -9.60 -28.12 -3.09
CA ASN A 124 -8.94 -27.98 -1.79
C ASN A 124 -7.67 -27.13 -1.81
N THR A 125 -7.35 -26.45 -2.92
CA THR A 125 -6.09 -25.70 -3.06
C THR A 125 -6.34 -24.30 -3.62
N ILE A 126 -5.49 -23.37 -3.21
CA ILE A 126 -5.40 -22.05 -3.80
C ILE A 126 -4.04 -21.97 -4.49
N ALA A 127 -4.04 -21.61 -5.77
CA ALA A 127 -2.83 -21.49 -6.58
C ALA A 127 -2.75 -20.09 -7.14
N LEU A 128 -1.56 -19.50 -7.11
CA LEU A 128 -1.30 -18.23 -7.77
C LEU A 128 -1.36 -18.45 -9.29
N ASP A 129 -2.28 -17.77 -9.97
CA ASP A 129 -2.43 -17.83 -11.43
C ASP A 129 -1.59 -16.74 -12.09
N ARG A 130 -1.73 -15.49 -11.63
CA ARG A 130 -1.07 -14.32 -12.24
C ARG A 130 -0.69 -13.29 -11.20
N ILE A 131 0.36 -12.54 -11.49
CA ILE A 131 0.66 -11.28 -10.83
C ILE A 131 0.64 -10.17 -11.87
N HIS A 132 -0.10 -9.10 -11.60
CA HIS A 132 -0.05 -7.88 -12.39
C HIS A 132 0.64 -6.80 -11.58
N TYR A 133 1.50 -6.03 -12.23
CA TYR A 133 2.22 -4.92 -11.64
C TYR A 133 1.91 -3.64 -12.41
N GLU A 134 1.68 -2.55 -11.68
CA GLU A 134 1.43 -1.23 -12.25
C GLU A 134 2.13 -0.16 -11.39
N VAL A 135 2.87 0.74 -12.03
CA VAL A 135 3.41 1.94 -11.36
C VAL A 135 2.32 3.02 -11.37
N LEU A 136 1.99 3.53 -10.18
CA LEU A 136 0.98 4.56 -9.99
C LEU A 136 1.57 5.96 -10.20
N ILE A 137 2.78 6.19 -9.67
CA ILE A 137 3.64 7.37 -9.86
C ILE A 137 5.11 6.97 -9.77
#